data_AF-A0A1A6HB80-F1
#
_entry.id   AF-A0A1A6HB80-F1
#
_cell.length_a   1.000
_cell.length_b   1.000
_cell.length_c   1.000
_cell.angle_alpha   90.00
_cell.angle_beta   90.00
_cell.angle_gamma   90.00
#
_symmetry.space_group_name_H-M   'P 1'
#
loop_
_entity.id
_entity.type
_entity.pdbx_description
1 polymer ?
#
loop_
_entity_poly.entity_id
_entity_poly.type
_entity_poly.pdbx_seq_one_letter_code
_entity_poly.pdbx_strand_id
1 'polypeptide(L)'
;LEEQTRKALELEQERQRAKEEAERLDKERRAAEEAKSAIAKQAADQMKNQEQLAAELAEFTAKIALLEEAKKKKEEEATEWQHKAFAAQEDLEKTKEELKTVMSAPPPPPPPPVVPPTENEHDEHDENSAEASAELSSEGVMNHRSEEERVTETQKNERVKKQLQALSSELAQARDETKKTQNDVLHAENVKAGRDKYKTLRQIRQGNTKQRIDEFEA
;
A
#
# COMPACT_ATOMS: atom_id res chain seq x y z
N LEU A 1 90.48 -3.51 -50.42
CA LEU A 1 89.88 -2.18 -50.14
C LEU A 1 88.38 -2.19 -50.48
N GLU A 2 87.98 -2.53 -51.70
CA GLU A 2 86.56 -2.58 -52.12
C GLU A 2 85.69 -3.57 -51.31
N GLU A 3 86.20 -4.76 -50.99
CA GLU A 3 85.46 -5.72 -50.15
C GLU A 3 85.28 -5.24 -48.71
N GLN A 4 86.28 -4.53 -48.16
CA GLN A 4 86.19 -3.96 -46.81
C GLN A 4 85.16 -2.83 -46.75
N THR A 5 85.10 -1.99 -47.79
CA THR A 5 84.09 -0.93 -47.89
C THR A 5 82.68 -1.51 -48.08
N ARG A 6 82.52 -2.60 -48.84
CA ARG A 6 81.23 -3.28 -49.01
C ARG A 6 80.74 -3.88 -47.68
N LYS A 7 81.63 -4.56 -46.96
CA LYS A 7 81.34 -5.16 -45.66
C LYS A 7 81.01 -4.12 -44.59
N ALA A 8 81.67 -2.96 -44.60
CA ALA A 8 81.35 -1.85 -43.71
C ALA A 8 79.95 -1.27 -43.99
N LEU A 9 79.57 -1.12 -45.25
CA LEU A 9 78.24 -0.63 -45.64
C LEU A 9 77.13 -1.62 -45.25
N GLU A 10 77.36 -2.93 -45.42
CA GLU A 10 76.43 -3.99 -44.99
C GLU A 10 76.19 -3.95 -43.47
N LEU A 11 77.25 -3.81 -42.67
CA LEU A 11 77.15 -3.70 -41.20
C LEU A 11 76.42 -2.42 -40.76
N GLU A 12 76.62 -1.29 -41.46
CA GLU A 12 75.92 -0.05 -41.15
C GLU A 12 74.43 -0.13 -41.47
N GLN A 13 74.06 -0.78 -42.58
CA GLN A 13 72.66 -1.07 -42.92
C GLN A 13 72.02 -2.01 -41.89
N GLU A 14 72.73 -3.05 -41.45
CA GLU A 14 72.24 -3.97 -40.43
C GLU A 14 72.04 -3.25 -39.07
N ARG A 15 72.99 -2.39 -38.68
CA ARG A 15 72.86 -1.56 -37.47
C ARG A 15 71.67 -0.61 -37.55
N GLN A 16 71.43 -0.02 -38.72
CA GLN A 16 70.29 0.86 -38.94
C GLN A 16 68.97 0.11 -38.84
N ARG A 17 68.86 -1.08 -39.46
CA ARG A 17 67.68 -1.95 -39.34
C ARG A 17 67.43 -2.38 -37.90
N ALA A 18 68.48 -2.78 -37.18
CA ALA A 18 68.38 -3.16 -35.77
C ALA A 18 67.91 -1.99 -34.88
N LYS A 19 68.37 -0.77 -35.18
CA LYS A 19 67.93 0.44 -34.46
C LYS A 19 66.46 0.77 -34.74
N GLU A 20 66.04 0.73 -36.00
CA GLU A 20 64.65 0.96 -36.39
C GLU A 20 63.70 -0.09 -35.80
N GLU A 21 64.13 -1.36 -35.77
CA GLU A 21 63.38 -2.43 -35.13
C GLU A 21 63.29 -2.25 -33.61
N ALA A 22 64.39 -1.85 -32.95
CA ALA A 22 64.37 -1.54 -31.52
C ALA A 22 63.44 -0.36 -31.19
N GLU A 23 63.45 0.70 -32.00
CA GLU A 23 62.53 1.83 -31.83
C GLU A 23 61.07 1.42 -32.07
N ARG A 24 60.80 0.53 -33.03
CA ARG A 24 59.47 -0.02 -33.27
C ARG A 24 58.98 -0.83 -32.07
N LEU A 25 59.83 -1.72 -31.55
CA LEU A 25 59.51 -2.56 -30.39
C LEU A 25 59.30 -1.72 -29.12
N ASP A 26 60.08 -0.65 -28.90
CA ASP A 26 59.87 0.23 -27.74
C ASP A 26 58.55 1.00 -27.85
N LYS A 27 58.17 1.48 -29.04
CA LYS A 27 56.85 2.09 -29.28
C LYS A 27 55.71 1.11 -29.02
N GLU A 28 55.84 -0.11 -29.51
CA GLU A 28 54.85 -1.17 -29.30
C GLU A 28 54.72 -1.54 -27.81
N ARG A 29 55.86 -1.63 -27.10
CA ARG A 29 55.88 -1.88 -25.64
C ARG A 29 55.17 -0.78 -24.86
N ARG A 30 55.44 0.49 -25.17
CA ARG A 30 54.76 1.63 -24.51
C ARG A 30 53.27 1.63 -24.80
N ALA A 31 52.86 1.40 -26.04
CA ALA A 31 51.44 1.31 -26.41
C ALA A 31 50.74 0.16 -25.66
N ALA A 32 51.39 -1.00 -25.54
CA ALA A 32 50.87 -2.14 -24.79
C ALA A 32 50.77 -1.83 -23.28
N GLU A 33 51.73 -1.12 -22.71
CA GLU A 33 51.73 -0.71 -21.30
C GLU A 33 50.62 0.31 -21.00
N GLU A 34 50.42 1.29 -21.89
CA GLU A 34 49.31 2.25 -21.82
C GLU A 34 47.95 1.55 -21.92
N ALA A 35 47.79 0.62 -22.86
CA ALA A 35 46.57 -0.18 -22.99
C ALA A 35 46.29 -1.01 -21.73
N LYS A 36 47.32 -1.66 -21.18
CA LYS A 36 47.21 -2.42 -19.92
C LYS A 36 46.81 -1.51 -18.75
N SER A 37 47.40 -0.32 -18.66
CA SER A 37 47.06 0.67 -17.63
C SER A 37 45.61 1.14 -17.75
N ALA A 38 45.13 1.38 -18.97
CA ALA A 38 43.75 1.78 -19.22
C ALA A 38 42.75 0.68 -18.80
N ILE A 39 43.02 -0.58 -19.15
CA ILE A 39 42.20 -1.72 -18.72
C ILE A 39 42.20 -1.86 -17.20
N ALA A 40 43.35 -1.70 -16.55
CA ALA A 40 43.44 -1.78 -15.09
C ALA A 40 42.64 -0.67 -14.38
N LYS A 41 42.65 0.56 -14.92
CA LYS A 41 41.81 1.66 -14.41
C LYS A 41 40.32 1.35 -14.57
N GLN A 42 39.91 0.90 -15.76
CA GLN A 42 38.52 0.52 -16.02
C GLN A 42 38.04 -0.60 -15.07
N ALA A 43 38.89 -1.61 -14.82
CA ALA A 43 38.59 -2.68 -13.87
C ALA A 43 38.44 -2.15 -12.44
N ALA A 44 39.32 -1.25 -12.00
CA ALA A 44 39.23 -0.63 -10.67
C ALA A 44 37.94 0.20 -10.51
N ASP A 45 37.58 0.99 -11.52
CA ASP A 45 36.34 1.78 -11.52
C ASP A 45 35.11 0.88 -11.50
N GLN A 46 35.13 -0.22 -12.26
CA GLN A 46 34.06 -1.22 -12.26
C GLN A 46 33.91 -1.89 -10.89
N MET A 47 35.01 -2.26 -10.23
CA MET A 47 34.99 -2.84 -8.88
C MET A 47 34.42 -1.86 -7.87
N LYS A 48 34.84 -0.58 -7.93
CA LYS A 48 34.32 0.47 -7.04
C LYS A 48 32.80 0.65 -7.22
N ASN A 49 32.32 0.64 -8.46
CA ASN A 49 30.89 0.74 -8.74
C ASN A 49 30.11 -0.49 -8.21
N GLN A 50 30.67 -1.70 -8.34
CA GLN A 50 30.08 -2.91 -7.76
C GLN A 50 30.04 -2.86 -6.23
N GLU A 51 31.09 -2.37 -5.59
CA GLU A 51 31.16 -2.19 -4.15
C GLU A 51 30.11 -1.19 -3.64
N GLN A 52 29.94 -0.07 -4.35
CA GLN A 52 28.90 0.91 -4.04
C GLN A 52 27.49 0.31 -4.16
N LEU A 53 27.22 -0.40 -5.26
CA LEU A 53 25.94 -1.11 -5.44
C LEU A 53 25.68 -2.14 -4.33
N ALA A 54 26.71 -2.91 -3.94
CA ALA A 54 26.61 -3.89 -2.86
C ALA A 54 26.32 -3.22 -1.50
N ALA A 55 26.95 -2.07 -1.22
CA ALA A 55 26.70 -1.29 -0.01
C ALA A 55 25.27 -0.74 0.05
N GLU A 56 24.77 -0.18 -1.06
CA GLU A 56 23.38 0.30 -1.15
C GLU A 56 22.37 -0.84 -0.96
N LEU A 57 22.61 -2.00 -1.58
CA LEU A 57 21.77 -3.19 -1.39
C LEU A 57 21.76 -3.67 0.08
N ALA A 58 22.91 -3.64 0.75
CA ALA A 58 22.99 -3.98 2.17
C ALA A 58 22.22 -2.99 3.05
N GLU A 59 22.28 -1.68 2.75
CA GLU A 59 21.52 -0.66 3.46
C GLU A 59 20.01 -0.87 3.30
N PHE A 60 19.52 -1.09 2.06
CA PHE A 60 18.11 -1.37 1.83
C PHE A 60 17.65 -2.65 2.52
N THR A 61 18.48 -3.69 2.51
CA THR A 61 18.18 -4.96 3.20
C THR A 61 18.05 -4.75 4.71
N ALA A 62 18.98 -4.00 5.33
CA ALA A 62 18.91 -3.66 6.74
C ALA A 62 17.65 -2.84 7.08
N LYS A 63 17.29 -1.89 6.22
CA LYS A 63 16.07 -1.08 6.39
C LYS A 63 14.80 -1.92 6.30
N ILE A 64 14.75 -2.89 5.39
CA ILE A 64 13.62 -3.82 5.28
C ILE A 64 13.49 -4.64 6.57
N ALA A 65 14.58 -5.22 7.07
CA ALA A 65 14.58 -6.01 8.30
C ALA A 65 14.05 -5.22 9.51
N LEU A 66 14.49 -3.96 9.68
CA LEU A 66 14.00 -3.09 10.75
C LEU A 66 12.49 -2.80 10.63
N LEU A 67 11.99 -2.57 9.41
CA LEU A 67 10.56 -2.35 9.19
C LEU A 67 9.72 -3.61 9.44
N GLU A 68 10.25 -4.78 9.08
CA GLU A 68 9.60 -6.06 9.37
C GLU A 68 9.53 -6.36 10.86
N GLU A 69 10.60 -6.09 11.62
CA GLU A 69 10.60 -6.23 13.08
C GLU A 69 9.62 -5.25 13.74
N ALA A 70 9.62 -3.98 13.32
CA ALA A 70 8.68 -2.98 13.82
C ALA A 70 7.22 -3.37 13.53
N LYS A 71 6.96 -3.93 12.33
CA LYS A 71 5.63 -4.45 11.97
C LYS A 71 5.25 -5.63 12.87
N LYS A 72 6.15 -6.59 13.07
CA LYS A 72 5.91 -7.76 13.93
C LYS A 72 5.56 -7.35 15.36
N LYS A 73 6.31 -6.41 15.94
CA LYS A 73 6.01 -5.88 17.28
C LYS A 73 4.64 -5.23 17.36
N LYS A 74 4.25 -4.46 16.34
CA LYS A 74 2.92 -3.85 16.29
C LYS A 74 1.80 -4.88 16.14
N GLU A 75 2.06 -5.96 15.41
CA GLU A 75 1.14 -7.08 15.28
C GLU A 75 0.97 -7.82 16.62
N GLU A 76 2.05 -8.08 17.34
CA GLU A 76 2.01 -8.64 18.70
C GLU A 76 1.21 -7.74 19.65
N GLU A 77 1.47 -6.43 19.68
CA GLU A 77 0.69 -5.48 20.48
C GLU A 77 -0.80 -5.52 20.11
N ALA A 78 -1.14 -5.58 18.82
CA ALA A 78 -2.52 -5.67 18.37
C ALA A 78 -3.19 -6.98 18.83
N THR A 79 -2.48 -8.11 18.75
CA THR A 79 -3.01 -9.38 19.26
C THR A 79 -3.24 -9.35 20.77
N GLU A 80 -2.36 -8.73 21.55
CA GLU A 80 -2.58 -8.56 23.00
C GLU A 80 -3.81 -7.72 23.30
N TRP A 81 -3.99 -6.61 22.58
CA TRP A 81 -5.17 -5.76 22.73
C TRP A 81 -6.46 -6.49 22.34
N GLN A 82 -6.40 -7.31 21.29
CA GLN A 82 -7.52 -8.15 20.89
C GLN A 82 -7.89 -9.16 21.98
N HIS A 83 -6.91 -9.85 22.58
CA HIS A 83 -7.15 -10.78 23.70
C HIS A 83 -7.75 -10.05 24.91
N LYS A 84 -7.22 -8.87 25.26
CA LYS A 84 -7.75 -8.05 26.37
C LYS A 84 -9.19 -7.60 26.10
N ALA A 85 -9.51 -7.22 24.87
CA ALA A 85 -10.87 -6.83 24.49
C ALA A 85 -11.85 -8.01 24.59
N PHE A 86 -11.45 -9.20 24.15
CA PHE A 86 -12.25 -10.41 24.31
C PHE A 86 -12.49 -10.76 25.79
N ALA A 87 -11.45 -10.72 26.63
CA ALA A 87 -11.59 -10.98 28.06
C ALA A 87 -12.56 -9.99 28.74
N ALA A 88 -12.42 -8.69 28.44
CA ALA A 88 -13.32 -7.67 28.96
C ALA A 88 -14.77 -7.85 28.49
N GLN A 89 -14.97 -8.32 27.26
CA GLN A 89 -16.30 -8.64 26.74
C GLN A 89 -16.92 -9.84 27.47
N GLU A 90 -16.15 -10.89 27.74
CA GLU A 90 -16.60 -12.06 28.50
C GLU A 90 -17.00 -11.69 29.94
N ASP A 91 -16.20 -10.86 30.61
CA ASP A 91 -16.51 -10.37 31.96
C ASP A 91 -17.79 -9.51 31.97
N LEU A 92 -17.99 -8.68 30.94
CA LEU A 92 -19.23 -7.90 30.78
C LEU A 92 -20.46 -8.80 30.57
N GLU A 93 -20.31 -9.89 29.83
CA GLU A 93 -21.39 -10.85 29.61
C GLU A 93 -21.76 -11.58 30.90
N LYS A 94 -20.76 -12.06 31.66
CA LYS A 94 -20.98 -12.67 32.99
C LYS A 94 -21.70 -11.74 33.95
N THR A 95 -21.27 -10.48 34.05
CA THR A 95 -21.91 -9.50 34.95
C THR A 95 -23.34 -9.16 34.52
N LYS A 96 -23.64 -9.15 33.21
CA LYS A 96 -25.01 -9.01 32.72
C LYS A 96 -25.89 -10.21 33.08
N GLU A 97 -25.36 -11.43 32.97
CA GLU A 97 -26.08 -12.66 33.36
C GLU A 97 -26.35 -12.70 34.87
N GLU A 98 -25.36 -12.33 35.69
CA GLU A 98 -25.52 -12.21 37.15
C GLU A 98 -26.58 -11.16 37.51
N LEU A 99 -26.52 -9.97 36.90
CA LEU A 99 -27.51 -8.91 37.12
C LEU A 99 -28.92 -9.36 36.72
N LYS A 100 -29.07 -10.02 35.57
CA LYS A 100 -30.35 -10.58 35.10
C LYS A 100 -30.88 -11.62 36.09
N THR A 101 -30.02 -12.46 36.64
CA THR A 101 -30.39 -13.48 37.63
C THR A 101 -30.93 -12.80 38.90
N VAL A 102 -30.23 -11.78 39.42
CA VAL A 102 -30.66 -11.00 40.59
C VAL A 102 -32.00 -10.28 40.32
N MET A 103 -32.19 -9.71 39.13
CA MET A 103 -33.43 -9.00 38.78
C MET A 103 -34.62 -9.93 38.53
N SER A 104 -34.38 -11.20 38.15
CA SER A 104 -35.43 -12.22 38.02
C SER A 104 -35.82 -12.88 39.35
N ALA A 105 -35.15 -12.53 40.45
CA ALA A 105 -35.51 -13.05 41.77
C ALA A 105 -36.94 -12.60 42.12
N PRO A 106 -37.84 -13.52 42.49
CA PRO A 106 -39.22 -13.17 42.80
C PRO A 106 -39.27 -12.19 43.98
N PRO A 107 -40.08 -11.13 43.94
CA PRO A 107 -40.27 -10.27 45.10
C PRO A 107 -40.78 -11.10 46.29
N PRO A 108 -40.38 -10.77 47.54
CA PRO A 108 -40.92 -11.44 48.72
C PRO A 108 -42.45 -11.32 48.74
N PRO A 109 -43.17 -12.37 49.19
CA PRO A 109 -44.62 -12.42 49.09
C PRO A 109 -45.25 -11.26 49.88
N PRO A 110 -46.21 -10.52 49.30
CA PRO A 110 -46.95 -9.49 50.03
C PRO A 110 -47.83 -10.14 51.12
N PRO A 111 -48.02 -9.49 52.28
CA PRO A 111 -49.00 -9.95 53.27
C PRO A 111 -50.43 -9.87 52.68
N PRO A 112 -51.34 -10.80 53.02
CA PRO A 112 -52.62 -10.93 52.35
C PRO A 112 -53.58 -9.82 52.79
N PRO A 113 -54.29 -9.20 51.82
CA PRO A 113 -55.73 -9.09 51.99
C PRO A 113 -56.55 -9.31 50.70
N VAL A 114 -57.56 -10.17 50.87
CA VAL A 114 -58.94 -10.16 50.33
C VAL A 114 -59.19 -9.47 48.98
N VAL A 115 -59.49 -10.30 47.97
CA VAL A 115 -60.15 -9.93 46.70
C VAL A 115 -61.64 -9.66 46.88
N PRO A 116 -62.22 -8.73 46.09
CA PRO A 116 -63.20 -9.18 45.09
C PRO A 116 -63.02 -8.50 43.70
N PRO A 117 -63.72 -9.00 42.65
CA PRO A 117 -63.26 -8.99 41.26
C PRO A 117 -64.00 -8.01 40.35
N THR A 118 -63.35 -7.65 39.24
CA THR A 118 -63.93 -7.13 37.98
C THR A 118 -62.87 -7.34 36.90
N GLU A 119 -63.03 -8.31 36.00
CA GLU A 119 -63.64 -8.15 34.66
C GLU A 119 -63.13 -6.94 33.89
N ASN A 120 -62.23 -7.18 32.93
CA ASN A 120 -62.49 -6.91 31.52
C ASN A 120 -61.36 -7.47 30.65
N GLU A 121 -61.72 -8.50 29.89
CA GLU A 121 -61.08 -8.85 28.62
C GLU A 121 -61.23 -7.65 27.67
N HIS A 122 -60.14 -7.26 27.01
CA HIS A 122 -60.23 -6.42 25.82
C HIS A 122 -59.37 -7.00 24.71
N ASP A 123 -60.09 -7.42 23.68
CA ASP A 123 -59.69 -7.99 22.40
C ASP A 123 -58.59 -7.19 21.68
N GLU A 124 -57.62 -7.94 21.16
CA GLU A 124 -57.29 -8.02 19.72
C GLU A 124 -57.55 -6.73 18.90
N HIS A 125 -56.59 -5.81 18.90
CA HIS A 125 -56.58 -4.70 17.96
C HIS A 125 -55.79 -5.08 16.69
N ASP A 126 -56.54 -5.56 15.71
CA ASP A 126 -56.47 -5.26 14.27
C ASP A 126 -55.10 -5.43 13.55
N GLU A 127 -54.84 -6.67 13.13
CA GLU A 127 -53.92 -7.04 12.05
C GLU A 127 -54.46 -6.56 10.68
N ASN A 128 -54.41 -5.25 10.42
CA ASN A 128 -54.56 -4.72 9.06
C ASN A 128 -53.88 -3.36 8.86
N SER A 129 -52.55 -3.35 8.90
CA SER A 129 -51.77 -2.33 8.22
C SER A 129 -50.64 -3.02 7.46
N ALA A 130 -50.82 -3.18 6.15
CA ALA A 130 -49.80 -3.66 5.23
C ALA A 130 -48.73 -2.59 4.98
N GLU A 131 -48.20 -1.98 6.04
CA GLU A 131 -47.08 -1.04 6.00
C GLU A 131 -46.15 -1.36 7.18
N ALA A 132 -45.10 -2.12 6.90
CA ALA A 132 -44.03 -2.39 7.86
C ALA A 132 -43.22 -1.11 8.11
N SER A 133 -43.77 -0.22 8.93
CA SER A 133 -43.14 1.03 9.36
C SER A 133 -42.50 0.85 10.73
N ALA A 134 -41.25 1.29 10.88
CA ALA A 134 -40.53 1.27 12.15
C ALA A 134 -39.83 2.61 12.35
N GLU A 135 -40.00 3.21 13.53
CA GLU A 135 -39.22 4.39 13.93
C GLU A 135 -37.78 3.98 14.24
N LEU A 136 -36.80 4.66 13.63
CA LEU A 136 -35.39 4.44 13.89
C LEU A 136 -34.98 5.24 15.13
N SER A 137 -34.55 4.55 16.19
CA SER A 137 -34.05 5.20 17.42
C SER A 137 -32.80 6.04 17.16
N SER A 138 -32.78 7.26 17.67
CA SER A 138 -31.62 8.17 17.61
C SER A 138 -30.64 7.98 18.77
N GLU A 139 -30.94 7.09 19.72
CA GLU A 139 -30.14 6.89 20.94
C GLU A 139 -28.75 6.33 20.59
N GLY A 140 -27.68 7.04 20.95
CA GLY A 140 -26.30 6.58 20.78
C GLY A 140 -25.59 6.94 19.46
N VAL A 141 -26.23 7.70 18.56
CA VAL A 141 -25.63 8.12 17.28
C VAL A 141 -24.72 9.36 17.47
N MET A 142 -23.59 9.18 18.15
CA MET A 142 -22.49 10.15 18.14
C MET A 142 -21.62 9.93 16.89
N ASN A 143 -21.35 10.99 16.11
CA ASN A 143 -20.63 11.01 14.81
C ASN A 143 -21.41 10.47 13.58
N HIS A 144 -22.48 11.18 13.20
CA HIS A 144 -23.39 10.76 12.12
C HIS A 144 -22.77 10.74 10.70
N ARG A 145 -21.55 11.25 10.47
CA ARG A 145 -20.97 11.46 9.12
C ARG A 145 -19.43 11.30 9.06
N SER A 146 -18.85 10.40 9.84
CA SER A 146 -17.38 10.17 9.88
C SER A 146 -16.75 9.87 8.51
N GLU A 147 -17.52 9.34 7.56
CA GLU A 147 -17.11 9.09 6.19
C GLU A 147 -16.72 10.33 5.40
N GLU A 148 -17.14 11.51 5.84
CA GLU A 148 -16.79 12.78 5.21
C GLU A 148 -15.33 13.15 5.46
N GLU A 149 -14.70 12.65 6.50
CA GLU A 149 -13.27 12.88 6.73
C GLU A 149 -12.41 11.77 6.13
N ARG A 150 -13.02 10.68 5.64
CA ARG A 150 -12.29 9.54 5.07
C ARG A 150 -11.63 9.90 3.75
N VAL A 151 -10.45 9.32 3.56
CA VAL A 151 -9.65 9.32 2.33
C VAL A 151 -9.49 7.89 1.82
N THR A 152 -9.27 7.74 0.51
CA THR A 152 -9.06 6.40 -0.07
C THR A 152 -7.72 5.81 0.34
N GLU A 153 -7.61 4.48 0.35
CA GLU A 153 -6.34 3.80 0.63
C GLU A 153 -5.25 4.28 -0.33
N THR A 154 -5.58 4.41 -1.61
CA THR A 154 -4.68 4.93 -2.65
C THR A 154 -4.17 6.35 -2.36
N GLN A 155 -4.92 7.17 -1.61
CA GLN A 155 -4.50 8.53 -1.24
C GLN A 155 -3.56 8.53 -0.03
N LYS A 156 -3.80 7.69 0.99
CA LYS A 156 -2.98 7.66 2.20
C LYS A 156 -1.79 6.69 2.14
N ASN A 157 -1.79 5.75 1.19
CA ASN A 157 -0.77 4.71 1.06
C ASN A 157 0.00 4.84 -0.27
N GLU A 158 1.17 5.45 -0.20
CA GLU A 158 2.03 5.68 -1.37
C GLU A 158 2.50 4.38 -2.05
N ARG A 159 2.65 3.28 -1.30
CA ARG A 159 3.00 1.98 -1.90
C ARG A 159 1.88 1.48 -2.80
N VAL A 160 0.65 1.48 -2.29
CA VAL A 160 -0.54 1.04 -3.05
C VAL A 160 -0.72 1.91 -4.30
N LYS A 161 -0.57 3.23 -4.18
CA LYS A 161 -0.62 4.16 -5.31
C LYS A 161 0.40 3.83 -6.40
N LYS A 162 1.66 3.61 -6.03
CA LYS A 162 2.74 3.24 -6.97
C LYS A 162 2.46 1.90 -7.63
N GLN A 163 1.99 0.91 -6.87
CA GLN A 163 1.64 -0.41 -7.41
C GLN A 163 0.51 -0.32 -8.43
N LEU A 164 -0.55 0.44 -8.14
CA LEU A 164 -1.65 0.66 -9.09
C LEU A 164 -1.20 1.39 -10.36
N GLN A 165 -0.32 2.39 -10.25
CA GLN A 165 0.25 3.09 -11.40
C GLN A 165 1.11 2.18 -12.28
N ALA A 166 1.93 1.32 -11.66
CA ALA A 166 2.76 0.35 -12.37
C ALA A 166 1.89 -0.67 -13.13
N LEU A 167 0.93 -1.30 -12.45
CA LEU A 167 -0.01 -2.25 -13.06
C LEU A 167 -0.84 -1.60 -14.18
N SER A 168 -1.28 -0.36 -13.98
CA SER A 168 -2.01 0.39 -15.02
C SER A 168 -1.16 0.60 -16.28
N SER A 169 0.15 0.86 -16.12
CA SER A 169 1.07 1.07 -17.23
C SER A 169 1.39 -0.23 -17.97
N GLU A 170 1.54 -1.33 -17.23
CA GLU A 170 1.77 -2.67 -17.78
C GLU A 170 0.56 -3.16 -18.58
N LEU A 171 -0.64 -3.08 -17.99
CA LEU A 171 -1.87 -3.53 -18.64
C LEU A 171 -2.27 -2.68 -19.84
N ALA A 172 -1.88 -1.40 -19.89
CA ALA A 172 -2.17 -0.51 -21.01
C ALA A 172 -1.57 -1.02 -22.34
N GLN A 173 -0.47 -1.77 -22.30
CA GLN A 173 0.17 -2.32 -23.51
C GLN A 173 -0.62 -3.49 -24.11
N ALA A 174 -1.31 -4.25 -23.26
CA ALA A 174 -2.09 -5.43 -23.67
C ALA A 174 -3.60 -5.12 -23.83
N ARG A 175 -4.03 -3.88 -23.57
CA ARG A 175 -5.44 -3.50 -23.56
C ARG A 175 -6.00 -3.34 -24.98
N ASP A 176 -7.11 -4.00 -25.24
CA ASP A 176 -7.93 -3.80 -26.44
C ASP A 176 -8.93 -2.66 -26.21
N GLU A 177 -8.73 -1.52 -26.89
CA GLU A 177 -9.59 -0.34 -26.75
C GLU A 177 -11.03 -0.57 -27.22
N THR A 178 -11.28 -1.56 -28.08
CA THR A 178 -12.62 -1.86 -28.61
C THR A 178 -13.50 -2.60 -27.61
N LYS A 179 -12.90 -3.20 -26.56
CA LYS A 179 -13.60 -4.00 -25.55
C LYS A 179 -13.89 -3.23 -24.24
N LYS A 180 -13.86 -1.90 -24.27
CA LYS A 180 -14.22 -1.10 -23.10
C LYS A 180 -15.70 -1.23 -22.79
N THR A 181 -16.01 -1.53 -21.54
CA THR A 181 -17.37 -1.49 -21.02
C THR A 181 -17.78 -0.05 -20.70
N GLN A 182 -19.08 0.20 -20.55
CA GLN A 182 -19.58 1.50 -20.10
C GLN A 182 -19.01 1.89 -18.73
N ASN A 183 -18.84 0.91 -17.82
CA ASN A 183 -18.28 1.15 -16.49
C ASN A 183 -16.80 1.58 -16.56
N ASP A 184 -16.02 1.06 -17.53
CA ASP A 184 -14.63 1.47 -17.72
C ASP A 184 -14.52 2.94 -18.15
N VAL A 185 -15.43 3.36 -19.05
CA VAL A 185 -15.50 4.75 -19.51
C VAL A 185 -15.89 5.68 -18.35
N LEU A 186 -16.92 5.33 -17.58
CA LEU A 186 -17.35 6.09 -16.41
C LEU A 186 -16.25 6.16 -15.34
N HIS A 187 -15.54 5.07 -15.09
CA HIS A 187 -14.42 5.05 -14.14
C HIS A 187 -13.28 5.96 -14.61
N ALA A 188 -12.89 5.88 -15.89
CA ALA A 188 -11.85 6.73 -16.45
C ALA A 188 -12.20 8.23 -16.36
N GLU A 189 -13.46 8.58 -16.61
CA GLU A 189 -13.94 9.96 -16.44
C GLU A 189 -13.89 10.41 -14.97
N ASN A 190 -14.32 9.56 -14.04
CA ASN A 190 -14.28 9.86 -12.61
C ASN A 190 -12.83 10.08 -12.13
N VAL A 191 -11.89 9.23 -12.55
CA VAL A 191 -10.47 9.38 -12.24
C VAL A 191 -9.91 10.67 -12.85
N LYS A 192 -10.23 10.96 -14.12
CA LYS A 192 -9.81 12.19 -14.80
C LYS A 192 -10.33 13.46 -14.11
N ALA A 193 -11.55 13.42 -13.60
CA ALA A 193 -12.15 14.50 -12.82
C ALA A 193 -11.67 14.55 -11.35
N GLY A 194 -10.78 13.63 -10.93
CA GLY A 194 -10.27 13.57 -9.56
C GLY A 194 -11.31 13.17 -8.52
N ARG A 195 -12.42 12.55 -8.96
CA ARG A 195 -13.50 12.05 -8.10
C ARG A 195 -13.07 10.74 -7.44
N ASP A 196 -13.44 10.58 -6.18
CA ASP A 196 -13.28 9.33 -5.44
C ASP A 196 -14.53 9.07 -4.60
N LYS A 197 -14.67 7.86 -4.05
CA LYS A 197 -15.86 7.44 -3.31
C LYS A 197 -16.25 8.41 -2.19
N TYR A 198 -15.29 8.89 -1.40
CA TYR A 198 -15.58 9.74 -0.24
C TYR A 198 -15.78 11.20 -0.65
N LYS A 199 -15.06 11.70 -1.66
CA LYS A 199 -15.33 13.01 -2.26
C LYS A 199 -16.73 13.10 -2.85
N THR A 200 -17.16 12.08 -3.59
CA THR A 200 -18.50 12.03 -4.18
C THR A 200 -19.58 11.96 -3.10
N LEU A 201 -19.39 11.14 -2.06
CA LEU A 201 -20.33 11.09 -0.91
C LEU A 201 -20.47 12.44 -0.22
N ARG A 202 -19.35 13.15 0.02
CA ARG A 202 -19.39 14.52 0.55
C ARG A 202 -20.20 15.44 -0.34
N GLN A 203 -19.95 15.42 -1.65
CA GLN A 203 -20.57 16.32 -2.62
C GLN A 203 -22.09 16.11 -2.70
N ILE A 204 -22.57 14.88 -2.89
CA ILE A 204 -24.00 14.58 -3.06
C ILE A 204 -24.83 14.78 -1.78
N ARG A 205 -24.18 14.94 -0.64
CA ARG A 205 -24.83 15.20 0.65
C ARG A 205 -24.67 16.65 1.11
N GLN A 206 -24.19 17.54 0.25
CA GLN A 206 -24.24 18.99 0.48
C GLN A 206 -25.69 19.47 0.37
N GLY A 207 -25.96 20.63 0.99
CA GLY A 207 -27.31 21.18 1.07
C GLY A 207 -28.15 20.53 2.17
N ASN A 208 -29.36 21.06 2.36
CA ASN A 208 -30.30 20.53 3.33
C ASN A 208 -31.08 19.34 2.73
N THR A 209 -31.83 18.61 3.58
CA THR A 209 -32.60 17.44 3.14
C THR A 209 -33.65 17.80 2.09
N LYS A 210 -34.31 18.97 2.22
CA LYS A 210 -35.33 19.42 1.27
C LYS A 210 -34.73 19.59 -0.13
N GLN A 211 -33.61 20.30 -0.26
CA GLN A 211 -32.94 20.53 -1.54
C GLN A 211 -32.56 19.22 -2.25
N ARG A 212 -32.07 18.23 -1.49
CA ARG A 212 -31.71 16.93 -2.06
C ARG A 212 -32.92 16.10 -2.49
N ILE A 213 -34.06 16.28 -1.82
CA ILE A 213 -35.34 15.68 -2.25
C ILE A 213 -35.86 16.40 -3.50
N ASP A 214 -35.82 17.73 -3.51
CA ASP A 214 -36.23 18.53 -4.68
C ASP A 214 -35.40 18.18 -5.93
N GLU A 215 -34.09 17.93 -5.80
CA GLU A 215 -33.21 17.45 -6.89
C GLU A 215 -33.53 16.02 -7.34
N PHE A 216 -33.98 15.16 -6.43
CA PHE A 216 -34.34 13.77 -6.73
C PHE A 216 -35.67 13.65 -7.50
N GLU A 217 -36.63 14.54 -7.21
CA GLU A 217 -37.96 14.55 -7.84
C GLU A 217 -38.04 15.36 -9.16
N ALA A 218 -36.95 16.06 -9.52
CA ALA A 218 -36.87 16.89 -10.73
C ALA A 218 -36.65 16.06 -12.01
#